data_AF-A0A7C2HJE5-F1
#
_entry.id   AF-A0A7C2HJE5-F1
#
_cell.length_a   1.000
_cell.length_b   1.000
_cell.length_c   1.000
_cell.angle_alpha   90.00
_cell.angle_beta   90.00
_cell.angle_gamma   90.00
#
_symmetry.space_group_name_H-M   'P 1'
#
loop_
_entity.id
_entity.type
_entity.pdbx_description
1 polymer ?
#
loop_
_entity_poly.entity_id
_entity_poly.type
_entity_poly.pdbx_seq_one_letter_code
_entity_poly.pdbx_strand_id
1 'polypeptide(L)'
;MALLKQHAVTYNVRVRRINSYDTAYMWQRDFPIQLQGRRTGTQTILKLEFLLDEDECRQFRDEIGSSINGSLPLEIKIGKDQEAHIRLVKSGKNTSALAAKSAQIARFVANRIHFNYIPAVRTDNTTIELIGSLLSQELRALEKDDRYLSALDTIATLQQPILDELATRVHGPLKEFLPSIKSVKIEIPELSRRYSLRRDVNVVIDDGTPTLLEYKGDGVKSLAALGLLKSQSAQTGASILAIEEPESHLHPAAIHQVNEIIRSISQTSQVIVTTHNPLFVDRENIKANVIVTDGGATPAKNIAAIRDILGIKASDNLTHANYALVVEGEEDAIALRALLPALSEKIAKALRNNMLIVEPIGGAGNLSYKLSLLRNSLCAVHTLLDGDQAGRDAYQKAESDSLISIANCTFINCNGMTEAEFEDCINLNVYRETILSEQGVDLSSSKFRGNKKWSQRMRTTFLDQGKPFSDALLMKSKYLVAAAISKNPKVALNEHKRNSIDAMVSALERMIKG
;
A
#
# COMPACT_ATOMS: atom_id res chain seq x y z
N MET A 1 -21.00 7.09 4.30
CA MET A 1 -21.89 7.16 3.12
C MET A 1 -23.35 6.83 3.42
N ALA A 2 -23.65 5.77 4.17
CA ALA A 2 -25.03 5.41 4.49
C ALA A 2 -25.83 6.54 5.19
N LEU A 3 -25.21 7.30 6.10
CA LEU A 3 -25.83 8.48 6.73
C LEU A 3 -26.22 9.59 5.73
N LEU A 4 -25.36 9.88 4.75
CA LEU A 4 -25.65 10.86 3.69
C LEU A 4 -26.83 10.38 2.82
N LYS A 5 -26.85 9.08 2.48
CA LYS A 5 -27.96 8.46 1.73
C LYS A 5 -29.27 8.50 2.51
N GLN A 6 -29.24 8.22 3.82
CA GLN A 6 -30.42 8.34 4.69
C GLN A 6 -30.92 9.79 4.74
N HIS A 7 -30.04 10.76 4.98
CA HIS A 7 -30.41 12.19 4.99
C HIS A 7 -31.01 12.66 3.65
N ALA A 8 -30.51 12.14 2.54
CA ALA A 8 -31.03 12.42 1.20
C ALA A 8 -32.46 11.87 0.97
N VAL A 9 -32.86 10.80 1.67
CA VAL A 9 -34.17 10.14 1.52
C VAL A 9 -35.22 10.73 2.45
N THR A 10 -34.86 11.09 3.68
CA THR A 10 -35.81 11.56 4.72
C THR A 10 -36.59 12.83 4.32
N TYR A 11 -36.07 13.63 3.37
CA TYR A 11 -36.73 14.85 2.89
C TYR A 11 -37.76 14.64 1.76
N ASN A 12 -37.95 13.41 1.26
CA ASN A 12 -39.01 13.06 0.32
C ASN A 12 -40.00 12.12 1.01
N VAL A 13 -41.23 12.60 1.24
CA VAL A 13 -42.36 11.78 1.71
C VAL A 13 -42.68 10.71 0.65
N ARG A 14 -42.12 9.51 0.85
CA ARG A 14 -42.73 8.19 0.58
C ARG A 14 -41.76 7.13 1.09
N VAL A 15 -42.14 6.53 2.20
CA VAL A 15 -41.40 5.49 2.94
C VAL A 15 -40.94 4.38 1.99
N ARG A 16 -39.64 4.35 1.68
CA ARG A 16 -38.93 3.09 1.41
C ARG A 16 -38.27 2.69 2.73
N ARG A 17 -38.84 1.68 3.39
CA ARG A 17 -38.09 0.87 4.34
C ARG A 17 -36.94 0.23 3.57
N ILE A 18 -35.76 0.83 3.64
CA ILE A 18 -34.51 0.09 3.48
C ILE A 18 -34.54 -0.92 4.63
N ASN A 19 -34.50 -2.22 4.31
CA ASN A 19 -34.54 -3.28 5.32
C ASN A 19 -33.53 -2.96 6.43
N SER A 20 -34.09 -2.80 7.62
CA SER A 20 -33.42 -2.51 8.86
C SER A 20 -32.71 -3.76 9.35
N TYR A 21 -31.39 -3.82 9.23
CA TYR A 21 -30.56 -4.57 10.19
C TYR A 21 -29.17 -3.97 10.42
N ASP A 22 -28.76 -2.90 9.73
CA ASP A 22 -27.52 -2.21 10.07
C ASP A 22 -27.76 -0.69 10.15
N THR A 23 -27.86 -0.18 11.37
CA THR A 23 -27.78 1.26 11.62
C THR A 23 -26.36 1.68 11.29
N ALA A 24 -26.21 2.58 10.31
CA ALA A 24 -24.91 3.01 9.78
C ALA A 24 -23.94 3.54 10.85
N TYR A 25 -24.46 3.98 11.98
CA TYR A 25 -23.72 4.36 13.18
C TYR A 25 -24.61 4.13 14.40
N MET A 26 -24.09 3.47 15.43
CA MET A 26 -24.76 3.24 16.71
C MET A 26 -23.93 3.87 17.82
N TRP A 27 -24.42 4.94 18.45
CA TRP A 27 -23.65 5.68 19.46
C TRP A 27 -23.12 4.78 20.60
N GLN A 28 -23.93 3.83 21.09
CA GLN A 28 -23.51 2.92 22.16
C GLN A 28 -22.36 1.98 21.76
N ARG A 29 -22.28 1.61 20.47
CA ARG A 29 -21.26 0.71 19.91
C ARG A 29 -20.03 1.48 19.43
N ASP A 30 -20.26 2.56 18.70
CA ASP A 30 -19.26 3.26 17.89
C ASP A 30 -18.68 4.50 18.57
N PHE A 31 -19.32 5.05 19.62
CA PHE A 31 -18.72 6.13 20.42
C PHE A 31 -17.76 5.53 21.46
N PRO A 32 -16.54 6.07 21.64
CA PRO A 32 -15.54 5.48 22.53
C PRO A 32 -16.09 5.24 23.94
N ILE A 33 -16.04 3.99 24.40
CA ILE A 33 -16.65 3.53 25.66
C ILE A 33 -16.19 4.39 26.84
N GLN A 34 -14.90 4.73 26.90
CA GLN A 34 -14.31 5.53 27.97
C GLN A 34 -14.87 6.97 28.03
N LEU A 35 -15.43 7.45 26.92
CA LEU A 35 -16.00 8.81 26.81
C LEU A 35 -17.52 8.83 27.05
N GLN A 36 -18.21 7.68 27.05
CA GLN A 36 -19.66 7.60 27.12
C GLN A 36 -20.25 8.18 28.43
N GLY A 37 -19.48 8.11 29.53
CA GLY A 37 -19.87 8.64 30.84
C GLY A 37 -19.74 10.16 31.01
N ARG A 38 -19.20 10.89 30.02
CA ARG A 38 -19.02 12.35 30.10
C ARG A 38 -20.35 13.10 30.04
N ARG A 39 -20.40 14.27 30.70
CA ARG A 39 -21.56 15.19 30.64
C ARG A 39 -21.60 16.04 29.37
N THR A 40 -20.44 16.34 28.78
CA THR A 40 -20.28 17.16 27.59
C THR A 40 -19.42 16.45 26.56
N GLY A 41 -19.47 16.90 25.30
CA GLY A 41 -18.67 16.31 24.22
C GLY A 41 -19.07 14.89 23.85
N THR A 42 -20.34 14.52 24.06
CA THR A 42 -20.88 13.18 23.77
C THR A 42 -21.35 13.04 22.32
N GLN A 43 -20.81 13.84 21.41
CA GLN A 43 -21.17 13.82 19.99
C GLN A 43 -19.97 13.38 19.17
N THR A 44 -20.19 12.45 18.25
CA THR A 44 -19.24 12.17 17.17
C THR A 44 -19.37 13.27 16.14
N ILE A 45 -18.26 13.92 15.81
CA ILE A 45 -18.21 14.99 14.82
C ILE A 45 -17.28 14.53 13.70
N LEU A 46 -17.85 14.21 12.55
CA LEU A 46 -17.13 13.85 11.34
C LEU A 46 -17.02 15.08 10.46
N LYS A 47 -15.80 15.52 10.16
CA LYS A 47 -15.53 16.60 9.20
C LYS A 47 -14.93 16.00 7.95
N LEU A 48 -15.64 16.17 6.84
CA LEU A 48 -15.30 15.62 5.53
C LEU A 48 -15.06 16.80 4.59
N GLU A 49 -13.95 16.80 3.87
CA GLU A 49 -13.68 17.80 2.84
C GLU A 49 -13.65 17.10 1.48
N PHE A 50 -14.50 17.57 0.57
CA PHE A 50 -14.54 17.10 -0.81
C PHE A 50 -13.96 18.16 -1.73
N LEU A 51 -13.04 17.74 -2.60
CA LEU A 51 -12.46 18.57 -3.65
C LEU A 51 -13.15 18.21 -4.95
N LEU A 52 -13.84 19.20 -5.54
CA LEU A 52 -14.57 19.07 -6.78
C LEU A 52 -13.71 19.62 -7.93
N ASP A 53 -13.71 18.92 -9.05
CA ASP A 53 -13.13 19.43 -10.29
C ASP A 53 -14.03 20.49 -10.95
N GLU A 54 -13.59 21.03 -12.09
CA GLU A 54 -14.32 22.08 -12.81
C GLU A 54 -15.68 21.61 -13.33
N ASP A 55 -15.79 20.35 -13.76
CA ASP A 55 -17.02 19.76 -14.27
C ASP A 55 -18.02 19.51 -13.15
N GLU A 56 -17.55 18.97 -12.03
CA GLU A 56 -18.33 18.77 -10.81
C GLU A 56 -18.79 20.10 -10.22
N CYS A 57 -17.98 21.16 -10.29
CA CYS A 57 -18.40 22.51 -9.90
C CYS A 57 -19.53 23.06 -10.79
N ARG A 58 -19.52 22.76 -12.09
CA ARG A 58 -20.61 23.10 -13.03
C ARG A 58 -21.87 22.31 -12.70
N GLN A 59 -21.75 20.98 -12.57
CA GLN A 59 -22.87 20.10 -12.20
C GLN A 59 -23.48 20.48 -10.85
N PHE A 60 -22.65 20.85 -9.86
CA PHE A 60 -23.12 21.33 -8.57
C PHE A 60 -23.95 22.61 -8.71
N ARG A 61 -23.51 23.53 -9.57
CA ARG A 61 -24.27 24.76 -9.86
C ARG A 61 -25.61 24.46 -10.52
N ASP A 62 -25.64 23.52 -11.46
CA ASP A 62 -26.85 23.17 -12.19
C ASP A 62 -27.87 22.41 -11.31
N GLU A 63 -27.40 21.46 -10.50
CA GLU A 63 -28.27 20.65 -9.63
C GLU A 63 -28.73 21.39 -8.36
N ILE A 64 -27.86 22.17 -7.73
CA ILE A 64 -28.12 22.81 -6.44
C ILE A 64 -28.51 24.29 -6.61
N GLY A 65 -28.23 24.90 -7.76
CA GLY A 65 -28.48 26.33 -8.00
C GLY A 65 -27.58 27.22 -7.14
N SER A 66 -26.34 26.79 -6.85
CA SER A 66 -25.38 27.52 -6.02
C SER A 66 -23.95 27.28 -6.49
N SER A 67 -23.11 28.31 -6.50
CA SER A 67 -21.72 28.18 -6.92
C SER A 67 -20.79 27.81 -5.77
N ILE A 68 -19.76 27.03 -6.08
CA ILE A 68 -18.70 26.62 -5.16
C ILE A 68 -17.33 26.84 -5.81
N ASN A 69 -16.31 26.96 -4.97
CA ASN A 69 -14.92 27.24 -5.35
C ASN A 69 -14.05 25.96 -5.34
N GLY A 70 -14.65 24.81 -5.66
CA GLY A 70 -13.96 23.51 -5.61
C GLY A 70 -13.98 22.81 -4.24
N SER A 71 -13.95 23.53 -3.11
CA SER A 71 -14.01 22.88 -1.78
C SER A 71 -15.42 22.84 -1.19
N LEU A 72 -15.89 21.63 -0.87
CA LEU A 72 -17.17 21.31 -0.24
C LEU A 72 -16.95 20.64 1.13
N PRO A 73 -16.80 21.42 2.22
CA PRO A 73 -16.67 20.87 3.57
C PRO A 73 -18.04 20.52 4.17
N LEU A 74 -18.19 19.27 4.58
CA LEU A 74 -19.36 18.71 5.25
C LEU A 74 -19.02 18.30 6.69
N GLU A 75 -19.90 18.65 7.62
CA GLU A 75 -19.85 18.21 9.00
C GLU A 75 -21.08 17.33 9.30
N ILE A 76 -20.84 16.16 9.88
CA ILE A 76 -21.87 15.24 10.36
C ILE A 76 -21.71 15.14 11.88
N LYS A 77 -22.76 15.47 12.63
CA LYS A 77 -22.81 15.28 14.08
C LYS A 77 -23.80 14.20 14.45
N ILE A 78 -23.42 13.31 15.36
CA ILE A 78 -24.28 12.24 15.86
C ILE A 78 -24.14 12.19 17.38
N GLY A 79 -25.27 12.31 18.08
CA GLY A 79 -25.34 12.28 19.54
C GLY A 79 -25.95 10.99 20.08
N LYS A 80 -26.36 11.04 21.35
CA LYS A 80 -27.08 9.94 22.03
C LYS A 80 -28.48 9.70 21.45
N ASP A 81 -29.03 10.69 20.75
CA ASP A 81 -30.28 10.65 20.00
C ASP A 81 -30.22 9.75 18.76
N GLN A 82 -29.01 9.34 18.35
CA GLN A 82 -28.75 8.60 17.10
C GLN A 82 -29.18 9.35 15.83
N GLU A 83 -29.46 10.65 15.93
CA GLU A 83 -29.82 11.46 14.77
C GLU A 83 -28.56 12.06 14.14
N ALA A 84 -28.40 11.85 12.83
CA ALA A 84 -27.30 12.43 12.08
C ALA A 84 -27.66 13.83 11.58
N HIS A 85 -27.00 14.85 12.14
CA HIS A 85 -27.15 16.23 11.71
C HIS A 85 -26.05 16.60 10.72
N ILE A 86 -26.42 16.83 9.47
CA ILE A 86 -25.49 17.15 8.37
C ILE A 86 -25.54 18.64 8.06
N ARG A 87 -24.38 19.30 8.05
CA ARG A 87 -24.26 20.74 7.79
C ARG A 87 -23.07 21.05 6.89
N LEU A 88 -23.21 22.09 6.08
CA LEU A 88 -22.10 22.64 5.29
C LEU A 88 -21.30 23.62 6.16
N VAL A 89 -19.97 23.43 6.25
CA VAL A 89 -19.11 24.30 7.06
C VAL A 89 -18.54 25.42 6.18
N LYS A 90 -19.31 26.47 5.91
CA LYS A 90 -18.80 27.67 5.23
C LYS A 90 -19.05 28.95 6.03
N SER A 91 -18.02 29.78 6.12
CA SER A 91 -18.10 31.17 6.60
C SER A 91 -18.45 32.11 5.43
N GLY A 92 -19.64 32.73 5.43
CA GLY A 92 -20.02 33.71 4.41
C GLY A 92 -21.50 34.13 4.44
N LYS A 93 -21.87 35.13 3.64
CA LYS A 93 -23.23 35.74 3.60
C LYS A 93 -24.36 34.81 3.11
N ASN A 94 -24.07 33.61 2.60
CA ASN A 94 -25.05 32.67 2.02
C ASN A 94 -25.19 31.33 2.75
N THR A 95 -24.65 31.20 3.97
CA THR A 95 -24.62 29.91 4.70
C THR A 95 -26.02 29.39 5.07
N SER A 96 -27.01 30.26 5.32
CA SER A 96 -28.39 29.86 5.66
C SER A 96 -29.14 29.24 4.48
N ALA A 97 -28.98 29.78 3.26
CA ALA A 97 -29.62 29.27 2.05
C ALA A 97 -29.07 27.89 1.63
N LEU A 98 -27.77 27.66 1.81
CA LEU A 98 -27.12 26.37 1.56
C LEU A 98 -27.46 25.33 2.64
N ALA A 99 -27.63 25.73 3.89
CA ALA A 99 -28.07 24.84 4.97
C ALA A 99 -29.48 24.26 4.69
N ALA A 100 -30.38 25.06 4.13
CA ALA A 100 -31.71 24.60 3.69
C ALA A 100 -31.65 23.56 2.56
N LYS A 101 -30.56 23.55 1.77
CA LYS A 101 -30.32 22.58 0.69
C LYS A 101 -29.43 21.39 1.10
N SER A 102 -29.20 21.20 2.40
CA SER A 102 -28.32 20.13 2.91
C SER A 102 -28.66 18.73 2.40
N ALA A 103 -29.94 18.40 2.24
CA ALA A 103 -30.38 17.11 1.69
C ALA A 103 -30.02 16.94 0.20
N GLN A 104 -30.14 18.00 -0.61
CA GLN A 104 -29.75 17.98 -2.02
C GLN A 104 -28.23 17.84 -2.16
N ILE A 105 -27.47 18.56 -1.32
CA ILE A 105 -26.01 18.47 -1.28
C ILE A 105 -25.56 17.07 -0.83
N ALA A 106 -26.18 16.52 0.21
CA ALA A 106 -25.89 15.15 0.66
C ALA A 106 -26.17 14.12 -0.45
N ARG A 107 -27.24 14.31 -1.23
CA ARG A 107 -27.57 13.49 -2.39
C ARG A 107 -26.53 13.64 -3.52
N PHE A 108 -26.13 14.86 -3.83
CA PHE A 108 -25.11 15.17 -4.84
C PHE A 108 -23.82 14.39 -4.56
N VAL A 109 -23.35 14.46 -3.32
CA VAL A 109 -22.14 13.76 -2.86
C VAL A 109 -22.35 12.24 -2.81
N ALA A 110 -23.43 11.77 -2.20
CA ALA A 110 -23.65 10.33 -2.02
C ALA A 110 -23.83 9.54 -3.32
N ASN A 111 -24.21 10.20 -4.41
CA ASN A 111 -24.35 9.60 -5.74
C ASN A 111 -23.02 9.52 -6.51
N ARG A 112 -22.01 10.29 -6.11
CA ARG A 112 -20.71 10.42 -6.78
C ARG A 112 -19.55 9.80 -6.00
N ILE A 113 -19.86 9.10 -4.91
CA ILE A 113 -18.86 8.36 -4.11
C ILE A 113 -19.15 6.87 -4.17
N HIS A 114 -18.17 6.14 -4.65
CA HIS A 114 -18.11 4.70 -4.58
C HIS A 114 -17.29 4.30 -3.36
N PHE A 115 -17.91 3.57 -2.44
CA PHE A 115 -17.26 3.15 -1.19
C PHE A 115 -17.31 1.63 -1.11
N ASN A 116 -16.13 1.01 -1.16
CA ASN A 116 -15.93 -0.42 -1.03
C ASN A 116 -15.28 -0.71 0.32
N TYR A 117 -15.83 -1.69 1.05
CA TYR A 117 -15.36 -2.06 2.38
C TYR A 117 -15.03 -3.55 2.43
N ILE A 118 -13.83 -3.88 2.89
CA ILE A 118 -13.37 -5.24 3.14
C ILE A 118 -13.08 -5.37 4.64
N PRO A 119 -13.89 -6.11 5.42
CA PRO A 119 -13.66 -6.30 6.84
C PRO A 119 -12.49 -7.25 7.11
N ALA A 120 -12.01 -7.25 8.37
CA ALA A 120 -10.95 -8.15 8.82
C ALA A 120 -11.40 -9.63 8.78
N VAL A 121 -12.62 -9.91 9.25
CA VAL A 121 -13.24 -11.24 9.18
C VAL A 121 -14.02 -11.36 7.88
N ARG A 122 -13.52 -12.21 6.98
CA ARG A 122 -14.09 -12.42 5.65
C ARG A 122 -14.93 -13.68 5.66
N THR A 123 -16.22 -13.53 5.95
CA THR A 123 -17.14 -14.66 5.80
C THR A 123 -17.40 -14.93 4.32
N ASP A 124 -17.80 -16.16 3.99
CA ASP A 124 -18.17 -16.56 2.62
C ASP A 124 -19.22 -15.59 2.05
N ASN A 125 -20.24 -15.30 2.85
CA ASN A 125 -21.32 -14.38 2.50
C ASN A 125 -20.80 -12.98 2.20
N THR A 126 -19.90 -12.43 3.03
CA THR A 126 -19.40 -11.06 2.84
C THR A 126 -18.57 -10.93 1.56
N THR A 127 -17.76 -11.94 1.24
CA THR A 127 -16.95 -11.95 0.01
C THR A 127 -17.84 -12.06 -1.23
N ILE A 128 -18.81 -12.98 -1.20
CA ILE A 128 -19.75 -13.18 -2.30
C ILE A 128 -20.63 -11.93 -2.49
N GLU A 129 -21.10 -11.30 -1.42
CA GLU A 129 -21.87 -10.06 -1.50
C GLU A 129 -21.06 -8.91 -2.12
N LEU A 130 -19.79 -8.78 -1.75
CA LEU A 130 -18.89 -7.79 -2.33
C LEU A 130 -18.73 -8.05 -3.82
N ILE A 131 -18.35 -9.27 -4.22
CA ILE A 131 -18.17 -9.64 -5.63
C ILE A 131 -19.48 -9.46 -6.42
N GLY A 132 -20.60 -9.91 -5.87
CA GLY A 132 -21.92 -9.74 -6.46
C GLY A 132 -22.30 -8.26 -6.60
N SER A 133 -21.89 -7.40 -5.67
CA SER A 133 -22.10 -5.95 -5.80
C SER A 133 -21.24 -5.33 -6.93
N LEU A 134 -19.99 -5.78 -7.08
CA LEU A 134 -19.09 -5.34 -8.14
C LEU A 134 -19.59 -5.81 -9.52
N LEU A 135 -19.97 -7.07 -9.63
CA LEU A 135 -20.56 -7.63 -10.85
C LEU A 135 -21.88 -6.95 -11.19
N SER A 136 -22.74 -6.70 -10.19
CA SER A 136 -23.99 -5.99 -10.41
C SER A 136 -23.76 -4.58 -10.96
N GLN A 137 -22.68 -3.91 -10.53
CA GLN A 137 -22.28 -2.62 -11.06
C GLN A 137 -21.83 -2.70 -12.51
N GLU A 138 -20.95 -3.63 -12.88
CA GLU A 138 -20.51 -3.83 -14.27
C GLU A 138 -21.68 -4.18 -15.20
N LEU A 139 -22.56 -5.07 -14.74
CA LEU A 139 -23.76 -5.47 -15.49
C LEU A 139 -24.80 -4.35 -15.64
N ARG A 140 -24.64 -3.16 -15.00
CA ARG A 140 -25.49 -1.99 -15.29
C ARG A 140 -25.32 -1.48 -16.71
N ALA A 141 -24.19 -1.72 -17.35
CA ALA A 141 -24.00 -1.33 -18.76
C ALA A 141 -25.09 -1.94 -19.67
N LEU A 142 -25.59 -3.13 -19.32
CA LEU A 142 -26.66 -3.82 -20.05
C LEU A 142 -28.03 -3.13 -19.94
N GLU A 143 -28.23 -2.20 -18.99
CA GLU A 143 -29.50 -1.46 -18.87
C GLU A 143 -29.77 -0.53 -20.06
N LYS A 144 -28.77 -0.32 -20.92
CA LYS A 144 -28.89 0.42 -22.18
C LYS A 144 -28.99 -0.48 -23.42
N ASP A 145 -28.89 -1.81 -23.26
CA ASP A 145 -28.99 -2.76 -24.37
C ASP A 145 -30.46 -3.14 -24.60
N ASP A 146 -30.98 -2.84 -25.79
CA ASP A 146 -32.38 -3.08 -26.17
C ASP A 146 -32.77 -4.57 -26.09
N ARG A 147 -31.83 -5.49 -26.35
CA ARG A 147 -32.09 -6.94 -26.26
C ARG A 147 -32.27 -7.37 -24.82
N TYR A 148 -31.48 -6.81 -23.91
CA TYR A 148 -31.59 -7.06 -22.48
C TYR A 148 -32.92 -6.55 -21.94
N LEU A 149 -33.33 -5.33 -22.33
CA LEU A 149 -34.63 -4.76 -21.96
C LEU A 149 -35.80 -5.59 -22.50
N SER A 150 -35.74 -6.04 -23.76
CA SER A 150 -36.76 -6.90 -24.37
C SER A 150 -36.89 -8.26 -23.66
N ALA A 151 -35.77 -8.86 -23.26
CA ALA A 151 -35.78 -10.10 -22.48
C ALA A 151 -36.43 -9.91 -21.10
N LEU A 152 -36.15 -8.79 -20.42
CA LEU A 152 -36.78 -8.48 -19.14
C LEU A 152 -38.29 -8.28 -19.26
N ASP A 153 -38.75 -7.65 -20.34
CA ASP A 153 -40.18 -7.46 -20.63
C ASP A 153 -40.87 -8.80 -20.94
N THR A 154 -40.19 -9.68 -21.68
CA THR A 154 -40.67 -11.04 -21.94
C THR A 154 -40.84 -11.82 -20.63
N ILE A 155 -39.84 -11.78 -19.74
CA ILE A 155 -39.91 -12.40 -18.41
C ILE A 155 -41.07 -11.82 -17.60
N ALA A 156 -41.27 -10.49 -17.65
CA ALA A 156 -42.36 -9.82 -16.96
C ALA A 156 -43.73 -10.33 -17.42
N THR A 157 -43.90 -10.43 -18.73
CA THR A 157 -45.14 -10.89 -19.38
C THR A 157 -45.47 -12.33 -19.00
N LEU A 158 -44.47 -13.21 -18.93
CA LEU A 158 -44.65 -14.61 -18.53
C LEU A 158 -44.98 -14.76 -17.03
N GLN A 159 -44.44 -13.89 -16.17
CA GLN A 159 -44.65 -13.95 -14.72
C GLN A 159 -46.00 -13.39 -14.29
N GLN A 160 -46.50 -12.35 -14.97
CA GLN A 160 -47.71 -11.62 -14.59
C GLN A 160 -48.95 -12.51 -14.36
N PRO A 161 -49.32 -13.45 -15.25
CA PRO A 161 -50.50 -14.28 -15.03
C PRO A 161 -50.40 -15.17 -13.78
N ILE A 162 -49.19 -15.63 -13.42
CA ILE A 162 -48.95 -16.43 -12.21
C ILE A 162 -49.13 -15.58 -10.94
N LEU A 163 -48.66 -14.32 -10.97
CA LEU A 163 -48.83 -13.38 -9.86
C LEU A 163 -50.29 -13.02 -9.65
N ASP A 164 -51.05 -12.83 -10.73
CA ASP A 164 -52.48 -12.53 -10.67
C ASP A 164 -53.29 -13.73 -10.13
N GLU A 165 -52.93 -14.95 -10.52
CA GLU A 165 -53.53 -16.18 -9.96
C GLU A 165 -53.23 -16.33 -8.46
N LEU A 166 -51.97 -16.09 -8.04
CA LEU A 166 -51.59 -16.09 -6.63
C LEU A 166 -52.34 -15.01 -5.83
N ALA A 167 -52.44 -13.80 -6.36
CA ALA A 167 -53.17 -12.71 -5.73
C ALA A 167 -54.64 -13.09 -5.50
N THR A 168 -55.25 -13.77 -6.47
CA THR A 168 -56.62 -14.29 -6.37
C THR A 168 -56.75 -15.38 -5.30
N ARG A 169 -55.83 -16.35 -5.27
CA ARG A 169 -55.82 -17.41 -4.24
C ARG A 169 -55.62 -16.87 -2.82
N VAL A 170 -54.81 -15.82 -2.66
CA VAL A 170 -54.54 -15.18 -1.37
C VAL A 170 -55.70 -14.27 -0.94
N HIS A 171 -56.42 -13.65 -1.89
CA HIS A 171 -57.56 -12.78 -1.60
C HIS A 171 -58.71 -13.49 -0.88
N GLY A 172 -59.06 -14.71 -1.30
CA GLY A 172 -60.17 -15.48 -0.72
C GLY A 172 -60.06 -15.65 0.81
N PRO A 173 -59.00 -16.33 1.30
CA PRO A 173 -58.77 -16.50 2.74
C PRO A 173 -58.65 -15.16 3.48
N LEU A 174 -57.93 -14.18 2.93
CA LEU A 174 -57.77 -12.87 3.60
C LEU A 174 -59.09 -12.12 3.80
N LYS A 175 -60.05 -12.29 2.90
CA LYS A 175 -61.36 -11.64 2.99
C LYS A 175 -62.23 -12.25 4.10
N GLU A 176 -62.05 -13.54 4.39
CA GLU A 176 -62.72 -14.21 5.53
C GLU A 176 -62.22 -13.68 6.87
N PHE A 177 -60.91 -13.43 6.99
CA PHE A 177 -60.31 -12.89 8.21
C PHE A 177 -60.45 -11.37 8.35
N LEU A 178 -60.47 -10.63 7.22
CA LEU A 178 -60.48 -9.16 7.18
C LEU A 178 -61.48 -8.66 6.11
N PRO A 179 -62.78 -8.56 6.45
CA PRO A 179 -63.85 -8.25 5.48
C PRO A 179 -63.72 -6.88 4.78
N SER A 180 -62.93 -5.97 5.34
CA SER A 180 -62.67 -4.63 4.78
C SER A 180 -61.67 -4.62 3.61
N ILE A 181 -60.99 -5.74 3.33
CA ILE A 181 -60.02 -5.84 2.23
C ILE A 181 -60.75 -5.94 0.89
N LYS A 182 -60.43 -5.02 -0.03
CA LYS A 182 -61.07 -4.94 -1.36
C LYS A 182 -60.35 -5.77 -2.42
N SER A 183 -59.02 -5.77 -2.44
CA SER A 183 -58.20 -6.53 -3.40
C SER A 183 -56.83 -6.86 -2.81
N VAL A 184 -56.21 -7.90 -3.36
CA VAL A 184 -54.80 -8.25 -3.13
C VAL A 184 -54.10 -8.10 -4.47
N LYS A 185 -52.92 -7.46 -4.47
CA LYS A 185 -52.07 -7.35 -5.66
C LYS A 185 -50.68 -7.82 -5.28
N ILE A 186 -50.09 -8.67 -6.11
CA ILE A 186 -48.72 -9.12 -5.98
C ILE A 186 -47.95 -8.58 -7.16
N GLU A 187 -46.91 -7.80 -6.91
CA GLU A 187 -46.08 -7.19 -7.95
C GLU A 187 -44.61 -7.51 -7.71
N ILE A 188 -43.88 -7.73 -8.81
CA ILE A 188 -42.42 -7.73 -8.80
C ILE A 188 -41.98 -6.42 -9.47
N PRO A 189 -41.47 -5.43 -8.71
CA PRO A 189 -40.99 -4.19 -9.29
C PRO A 189 -39.89 -4.44 -10.31
N GLU A 190 -39.88 -3.68 -11.40
CA GLU A 190 -38.88 -3.81 -12.46
C GLU A 190 -37.44 -3.70 -11.94
N LEU A 191 -37.20 -2.74 -11.03
CA LEU A 191 -35.92 -2.61 -10.34
C LEU A 191 -35.54 -3.90 -9.60
N SER A 192 -36.48 -4.52 -8.88
CA SER A 192 -36.23 -5.78 -8.18
C SER A 192 -35.88 -6.91 -9.15
N ARG A 193 -36.55 -7.00 -10.30
CA ARG A 193 -36.23 -7.98 -11.35
C ARG A 193 -34.81 -7.78 -11.89
N ARG A 194 -34.41 -6.53 -12.16
CA ARG A 194 -33.04 -6.17 -12.55
C ARG A 194 -32.02 -6.48 -11.45
N TYR A 195 -32.34 -6.22 -10.18
CA TYR A 195 -31.43 -6.44 -9.05
C TYR A 195 -31.23 -7.93 -8.75
N SER A 196 -32.28 -8.75 -8.77
CA SER A 196 -32.19 -10.19 -8.47
C SER A 196 -31.33 -10.94 -9.48
N LEU A 197 -31.45 -10.61 -10.77
CA LEU A 197 -30.70 -11.28 -11.85
C LEU A 197 -29.18 -10.97 -11.86
N ARG A 198 -28.71 -10.04 -11.03
CA ARG A 198 -27.32 -9.56 -11.02
C ARG A 198 -26.55 -9.89 -9.75
N ARG A 199 -27.21 -10.43 -8.72
CA ARG A 199 -26.60 -10.67 -7.41
C ARG A 199 -26.32 -12.12 -7.11
N ASP A 200 -27.05 -13.05 -7.71
CA ASP A 200 -26.87 -14.48 -7.49
C ASP A 200 -25.75 -14.97 -8.43
N VAL A 201 -24.50 -14.91 -7.96
CA VAL A 201 -23.33 -15.30 -8.74
C VAL A 201 -22.50 -16.32 -7.98
N ASN A 202 -22.26 -17.45 -8.65
CA ASN A 202 -21.28 -18.43 -8.22
C ASN A 202 -19.93 -18.10 -8.85
N VAL A 203 -18.93 -17.84 -8.01
CA VAL A 203 -17.55 -17.63 -8.45
C VAL A 203 -16.82 -18.97 -8.34
N VAL A 204 -16.32 -19.47 -9.46
CA VAL A 204 -15.52 -20.71 -9.53
C VAL A 204 -14.07 -20.32 -9.80
N ILE A 205 -13.13 -20.89 -9.03
CA ILE A 205 -11.70 -20.74 -9.24
C ILE A 205 -11.10 -22.12 -9.54
N ASP A 206 -10.26 -22.18 -10.58
CA ASP A 206 -9.52 -23.38 -10.97
C ASP A 206 -8.02 -23.16 -10.73
N ASP A 207 -7.49 -23.82 -9.72
CA ASP A 207 -6.08 -23.91 -9.35
C ASP A 207 -5.50 -25.31 -9.62
N GLY A 208 -6.09 -26.02 -10.59
CA GLY A 208 -5.85 -27.44 -10.89
C GLY A 208 -7.09 -28.30 -10.59
N THR A 209 -8.05 -27.78 -9.82
CA THR A 209 -9.39 -28.36 -9.68
C THR A 209 -10.45 -27.24 -9.53
N PRO A 210 -11.48 -27.20 -10.39
CA PRO A 210 -12.51 -26.18 -10.32
C PRO A 210 -13.35 -26.34 -9.05
N THR A 211 -13.34 -25.31 -8.20
CA THR A 211 -14.07 -25.28 -6.93
C THR A 211 -14.70 -23.91 -6.71
N LEU A 212 -15.81 -23.86 -5.98
CA LEU A 212 -16.46 -22.60 -5.62
C LEU A 212 -15.55 -21.78 -4.69
N LEU A 213 -15.57 -20.46 -4.86
CA LEU A 213 -14.80 -19.51 -4.06
C LEU A 213 -15.09 -19.63 -2.56
N GLU A 214 -16.33 -19.98 -2.20
CA GLU A 214 -16.74 -20.24 -0.81
C GLU A 214 -15.87 -21.30 -0.13
N TYR A 215 -15.44 -22.33 -0.88
CA TYR A 215 -14.59 -23.40 -0.36
C TYR A 215 -13.09 -23.07 -0.37
N LYS A 216 -12.70 -21.89 -0.87
CA LYS A 216 -11.30 -21.44 -0.86
C LYS A 216 -10.93 -20.82 0.49
N GLY A 217 -9.64 -20.81 0.81
CA GLY A 217 -9.15 -20.11 1.99
C GLY A 217 -9.32 -18.58 1.89
N ASP A 218 -9.36 -17.90 3.04
CA ASP A 218 -9.60 -16.45 3.13
C ASP A 218 -8.61 -15.62 2.32
N GLY A 219 -7.40 -16.12 2.10
CA GLY A 219 -6.42 -15.43 1.28
C GLY A 219 -6.77 -15.36 -0.20
N VAL A 220 -7.26 -16.47 -0.76
CA VAL A 220 -7.72 -16.51 -2.16
C VAL A 220 -8.97 -15.63 -2.33
N LYS A 221 -9.88 -15.65 -1.36
CA LYS A 221 -11.06 -14.78 -1.31
C LYS A 221 -10.69 -13.29 -1.35
N SER A 222 -9.70 -12.91 -0.55
CA SER A 222 -9.21 -11.53 -0.46
C SER A 222 -8.56 -11.07 -1.77
N LEU A 223 -7.71 -11.91 -2.34
CA LEU A 223 -7.06 -11.63 -3.62
C LEU A 223 -8.06 -11.55 -4.77
N ALA A 224 -9.09 -12.41 -4.79
CA ALA A 224 -10.15 -12.35 -5.79
C ALA A 224 -10.94 -11.04 -5.71
N ALA A 225 -11.35 -10.63 -4.51
CA ALA A 225 -12.05 -9.37 -4.28
C ALA A 225 -11.20 -8.15 -4.69
N LEU A 226 -9.93 -8.11 -4.25
CA LEU A 226 -9.00 -7.04 -4.59
C LEU A 226 -8.66 -7.02 -6.09
N GLY A 227 -8.55 -8.18 -6.73
CA GLY A 227 -8.34 -8.30 -8.18
C GLY A 227 -9.49 -7.71 -8.98
N LEU A 228 -10.74 -7.98 -8.58
CA LEU A 228 -11.93 -7.39 -9.20
C LEU A 228 -11.97 -5.87 -8.99
N LEU A 229 -11.67 -5.39 -7.78
CA LEU A 229 -11.58 -3.95 -7.49
C LEU A 229 -10.49 -3.26 -8.32
N LYS A 230 -9.34 -3.91 -8.52
CA LYS A 230 -8.26 -3.40 -9.37
C LYS A 230 -8.68 -3.29 -10.84
N SER A 231 -9.55 -4.20 -11.32
CA SER A 231 -10.04 -4.20 -12.70
C SER A 231 -11.13 -3.17 -12.98
N GLN A 232 -11.68 -2.51 -11.96
CA GLN A 232 -12.64 -1.44 -12.17
C GLN A 232 -11.98 -0.26 -12.89
N SER A 233 -12.50 0.06 -14.07
CA SER A 233 -12.17 1.29 -14.78
C SER A 233 -12.60 2.50 -13.95
N ALA A 234 -11.89 3.62 -14.12
CA ALA A 234 -12.17 4.87 -13.41
C ALA A 234 -13.63 5.29 -13.67
N GLN A 235 -14.50 5.00 -12.71
CA GLN A 235 -15.89 5.43 -12.73
C GLN A 235 -15.94 6.95 -12.56
N THR A 236 -17.02 7.57 -13.03
CA THR A 236 -17.25 9.00 -12.78
C THR A 236 -17.49 9.25 -11.29
N GLY A 237 -16.64 10.08 -10.69
CA GLY A 237 -16.69 10.42 -9.25
C GLY A 237 -15.55 9.81 -8.44
N ALA A 238 -15.62 9.93 -7.11
CA ALA A 238 -14.56 9.51 -6.20
C ALA A 238 -14.73 8.04 -5.77
N SER A 239 -13.65 7.27 -5.82
CA SER A 239 -13.58 5.89 -5.35
C SER A 239 -12.79 5.80 -4.04
N ILE A 240 -13.38 5.16 -3.03
CA ILE A 240 -12.79 4.93 -1.72
C ILE A 240 -12.83 3.43 -1.41
N LEU A 241 -11.68 2.87 -1.08
CA LEU A 241 -11.50 1.50 -0.64
C LEU A 241 -11.03 1.49 0.82
N ALA A 242 -11.83 0.93 1.72
CA ALA A 242 -11.47 0.71 3.11
C ALA A 242 -11.24 -0.78 3.35
N ILE A 243 -10.06 -1.15 3.86
CA ILE A 243 -9.68 -2.53 4.11
C ILE A 243 -9.20 -2.65 5.54
N GLU A 244 -9.75 -3.62 6.27
CA GLU A 244 -9.24 -3.98 7.59
C GLU A 244 -8.35 -5.23 7.51
N GLU A 245 -7.21 -5.16 8.19
CA GLU A 245 -6.21 -6.22 8.35
C GLU A 245 -6.00 -7.04 7.06
N PRO A 246 -5.51 -6.40 5.97
CA PRO A 246 -5.27 -7.09 4.70
C PRO A 246 -4.35 -8.30 4.85
N GLU A 247 -3.45 -8.32 5.84
CA GLU A 247 -2.57 -9.44 6.19
C GLU A 247 -3.28 -10.64 6.83
N SER A 248 -4.49 -10.46 7.37
CA SER A 248 -5.13 -11.47 8.19
C SER A 248 -5.40 -12.74 7.38
N HIS A 249 -5.03 -13.89 7.97
CA HIS A 249 -5.15 -15.23 7.39
C HIS A 249 -4.37 -15.45 6.07
N LEU A 250 -3.35 -14.61 5.80
CA LEU A 250 -2.45 -14.76 4.64
C LEU A 250 -1.11 -15.37 5.00
N HIS A 251 -0.60 -16.23 4.12
CA HIS A 251 0.81 -16.61 4.13
C HIS A 251 1.68 -15.39 3.74
N PRO A 252 2.90 -15.22 4.29
CA PRO A 252 3.75 -14.05 4.04
C PRO A 252 3.90 -13.63 2.56
N ALA A 253 4.05 -14.60 1.65
CA ALA A 253 4.14 -14.33 0.21
C ALA A 253 2.89 -13.61 -0.35
N ALA A 254 1.69 -13.97 0.12
CA ALA A 254 0.44 -13.34 -0.31
C ALA A 254 0.29 -11.91 0.25
N ILE A 255 0.84 -11.62 1.43
CA ILE A 255 0.81 -10.28 2.03
C ILE A 255 1.53 -9.27 1.11
N HIS A 256 2.67 -9.67 0.53
CA HIS A 256 3.40 -8.84 -0.43
C HIS A 256 2.57 -8.54 -1.68
N GLN A 257 1.92 -9.55 -2.25
CA GLN A 257 1.05 -9.38 -3.42
C GLN A 257 -0.15 -8.47 -3.11
N VAL A 258 -0.77 -8.63 -1.94
CA VAL A 258 -1.87 -7.76 -1.50
C VAL A 258 -1.42 -6.30 -1.38
N ASN A 259 -0.25 -6.05 -0.81
CA ASN A 259 0.31 -4.70 -0.71
C ASN A 259 0.55 -4.08 -2.09
N GLU A 260 1.05 -4.84 -3.05
CA GLU A 260 1.21 -4.38 -4.44
C GLU A 260 -0.12 -4.04 -5.10
N ILE A 261 -1.14 -4.88 -4.91
CA ILE A 261 -2.49 -4.61 -5.44
C ILE A 261 -3.07 -3.35 -4.80
N ILE A 262 -2.95 -3.19 -3.48
CA ILE A 262 -3.40 -2.00 -2.75
C ILE A 262 -2.72 -0.74 -3.26
N ARG A 263 -1.39 -0.76 -3.46
CA ARG A 263 -0.63 0.38 -4.03
C ARG A 263 -1.00 0.68 -5.47
N SER A 264 -1.38 -0.34 -6.24
CA SER A 264 -1.89 -0.15 -7.59
C SER A 264 -3.27 0.52 -7.58
N ILE A 265 -4.16 0.10 -6.69
CA ILE A 265 -5.50 0.71 -6.55
C ILE A 265 -5.40 2.15 -6.02
N SER A 266 -4.41 2.44 -5.16
CA SER A 266 -4.21 3.78 -4.60
C SER A 266 -3.83 4.85 -5.63
N GLN A 267 -3.48 4.46 -6.87
CA GLN A 267 -3.21 5.39 -7.96
C GLN A 267 -4.48 6.06 -8.50
N THR A 268 -5.63 5.40 -8.37
CA THR A 268 -6.91 5.87 -8.93
C THR A 268 -8.00 6.05 -7.86
N SER A 269 -7.81 5.46 -6.68
CA SER A 269 -8.78 5.47 -5.58
C SER A 269 -8.11 5.88 -4.28
N GLN A 270 -8.87 6.48 -3.35
CA GLN A 270 -8.41 6.68 -1.99
C GLN A 270 -8.47 5.34 -1.24
N VAL A 271 -7.34 4.88 -0.70
CA VAL A 271 -7.29 3.63 0.07
C VAL A 271 -7.03 3.91 1.55
N ILE A 272 -7.83 3.32 2.41
CA ILE A 272 -7.72 3.38 3.87
C ILE A 272 -7.49 1.95 4.36
N VAL A 273 -6.39 1.74 5.08
CA VAL A 273 -6.01 0.42 5.60
C VAL A 273 -5.85 0.48 7.12
N THR A 274 -6.44 -0.47 7.83
CA THR A 274 -6.05 -0.77 9.22
C THR A 274 -5.15 -1.99 9.23
N THR A 275 -4.07 -1.97 10.02
CA THR A 275 -3.04 -3.01 9.97
C THR A 275 -2.14 -2.97 11.21
N HIS A 276 -1.64 -4.13 11.59
CA HIS A 276 -0.54 -4.28 12.55
C HIS A 276 0.76 -4.72 11.86
N ASN A 277 0.75 -4.83 10.53
CA ASN A 277 1.87 -5.33 9.76
C ASN A 277 2.74 -4.17 9.22
N PRO A 278 4.05 -4.16 9.50
CA PRO A 278 4.98 -3.14 9.02
C PRO A 278 4.99 -2.96 7.48
N LEU A 279 4.62 -4.00 6.71
CA LEU A 279 4.63 -3.95 5.25
C LEU A 279 3.66 -2.92 4.65
N PHE A 280 2.58 -2.57 5.35
CA PHE A 280 1.58 -1.61 4.89
C PHE A 280 1.85 -0.17 5.33
N VAL A 281 2.92 0.07 6.10
CA VAL A 281 3.31 1.42 6.52
C VAL A 281 3.70 2.26 5.30
N ASP A 282 3.13 3.46 5.19
CA ASP A 282 3.56 4.46 4.20
C ASP A 282 4.80 5.19 4.69
N ARG A 283 5.93 4.79 4.15
CA ARG A 283 7.24 5.36 4.52
C ARG A 283 7.55 6.63 3.74
N GLU A 284 6.83 6.88 2.65
CA GLU A 284 7.04 8.05 1.81
C GLU A 284 6.34 9.28 2.37
N ASN A 285 5.16 9.09 2.95
CA ASN A 285 4.38 10.10 3.64
C ASN A 285 4.07 9.66 5.08
N ILE A 286 4.98 9.96 6.01
CA ILE A 286 4.86 9.56 7.41
C ILE A 286 3.52 10.00 8.04
N LYS A 287 3.04 11.20 7.69
CA LYS A 287 1.78 11.76 8.22
C LYS A 287 0.52 11.03 7.71
N ALA A 288 0.63 10.23 6.65
CA ALA A 288 -0.48 9.39 6.19
C ALA A 288 -0.73 8.21 7.13
N ASN A 289 0.27 7.78 7.91
CA ASN A 289 0.09 6.77 8.93
C ASN A 289 -0.57 7.41 10.16
N VAL A 290 -1.74 6.91 10.56
CA VAL A 290 -2.45 7.37 11.74
C VAL A 290 -2.31 6.33 12.84
N ILE A 291 -1.67 6.71 13.94
CA ILE A 291 -1.49 5.87 15.12
C ILE A 291 -2.76 5.98 15.97
N VAL A 292 -3.44 4.85 16.18
CA VAL A 292 -4.64 4.74 17.01
C VAL A 292 -4.28 4.06 18.33
N THR A 293 -4.28 4.81 19.43
CA THR A 293 -3.88 4.34 20.77
C THR A 293 -4.65 5.08 21.84
N ASP A 294 -4.95 4.42 22.97
CA ASP A 294 -5.60 5.03 24.14
C ASP A 294 -6.89 5.80 23.83
N GLY A 295 -7.66 5.33 22.83
CA GLY A 295 -8.88 5.99 22.37
C GLY A 295 -8.67 7.29 21.57
N GLY A 296 -7.42 7.61 21.22
CA GLY A 296 -7.04 8.72 20.34
C GLY A 296 -6.49 8.24 19.01
N ALA A 297 -6.50 9.13 18.02
CA ALA A 297 -5.92 8.90 16.70
C ALA A 297 -5.06 10.12 16.32
N THR A 298 -3.78 9.90 16.02
CA THR A 298 -2.85 10.98 15.67
C THR A 298 -1.96 10.61 14.49
N PRO A 299 -1.72 11.51 13.53
CA PRO A 299 -0.72 11.27 12.49
C PRO A 299 0.66 10.98 13.09
N ALA A 300 1.34 9.97 12.57
CA ALA A 300 2.68 9.63 12.99
C ALA A 300 3.64 10.80 12.72
N LYS A 301 4.56 11.03 13.67
CA LYS A 301 5.57 12.10 13.56
C LYS A 301 6.85 11.62 12.88
N ASN A 302 7.21 10.36 13.09
CA ASN A 302 8.41 9.72 12.58
C ASN A 302 8.22 8.19 12.55
N ILE A 303 9.15 7.47 11.90
CA ILE A 303 9.14 6.01 11.82
C ILE A 303 9.34 5.36 13.20
N ALA A 304 10.11 5.98 14.10
CA ALA A 304 10.35 5.44 15.44
C ALA A 304 9.04 5.25 16.22
N ALA A 305 8.15 6.24 16.22
CA ALA A 305 6.83 6.12 16.84
C ALA A 305 5.98 4.99 16.25
N ILE A 306 6.14 4.69 14.94
CA ILE A 306 5.45 3.57 14.29
C ILE A 306 6.07 2.23 14.73
N ARG A 307 7.40 2.14 14.85
CA ARG A 307 8.09 0.94 15.35
C ARG A 307 7.68 0.60 16.77
N ASP A 308 7.64 1.61 17.64
CA ASP A 308 7.28 1.45 19.04
C ASP A 308 5.88 0.87 19.19
N ILE A 309 4.89 1.42 18.44
CA ILE A 309 3.51 0.93 18.55
C ILE A 309 3.31 -0.45 17.92
N LEU A 310 4.07 -0.78 16.88
CA LEU A 310 4.06 -2.11 16.27
C LEU A 310 4.90 -3.13 17.08
N GLY A 311 5.53 -2.72 18.19
CA GLY A 311 6.35 -3.59 19.03
C GLY A 311 7.61 -4.10 18.34
N ILE A 312 8.10 -3.38 17.32
CA ILE A 312 9.29 -3.78 16.55
C ILE A 312 10.52 -3.53 17.41
N LYS A 313 11.09 -4.61 17.97
CA LYS A 313 12.37 -4.58 18.67
C LYS A 313 13.51 -4.47 17.65
N ALA A 314 13.81 -3.25 17.23
CA ALA A 314 15.02 -2.97 16.47
C ALA A 314 16.25 -3.19 17.37
N SER A 315 17.36 -3.68 16.80
CA SER A 315 18.65 -3.55 17.47
C SER A 315 19.00 -2.07 17.66
N ASP A 316 19.84 -1.73 18.63
CA ASP A 316 20.16 -0.33 18.96
C ASP A 316 20.59 0.50 17.73
N ASN A 317 21.28 -0.13 16.78
CA ASN A 317 21.72 0.48 15.52
C ASN A 317 20.58 0.73 14.52
N LEU A 318 19.48 -0.04 14.59
CA LEU A 318 18.32 0.07 13.70
C LEU A 318 17.24 1.00 14.27
N THR A 319 17.25 1.30 15.57
CA THR A 319 16.22 2.11 16.25
C THR A 319 16.01 3.47 15.57
N HIS A 320 17.10 4.14 15.18
CA HIS A 320 17.08 5.46 14.55
C HIS A 320 17.26 5.42 13.02
N ALA A 321 17.61 4.25 12.46
CA ALA A 321 17.88 4.10 11.04
C ALA A 321 16.58 4.17 10.24
N ASN A 322 16.50 5.07 9.26
CA ASN A 322 15.44 5.08 8.26
C ASN A 322 15.89 4.36 6.98
N TYR A 323 17.20 4.34 6.75
CA TYR A 323 17.86 3.90 5.53
C TYR A 323 18.99 2.94 5.86
N ALA A 324 19.22 1.96 4.99
CA ALA A 324 20.35 1.05 5.06
C ALA A 324 20.99 0.90 3.68
N LEU A 325 22.31 1.07 3.63
CA LEU A 325 23.13 0.63 2.51
C LEU A 325 23.63 -0.79 2.84
N VAL A 326 23.16 -1.79 2.12
CA VAL A 326 23.58 -3.18 2.31
C VAL A 326 24.80 -3.47 1.44
N VAL A 327 25.82 -4.08 2.02
CA VAL A 327 27.11 -4.38 1.37
C VAL A 327 27.51 -5.83 1.65
N GLU A 328 28.39 -6.41 0.84
CA GLU A 328 28.76 -7.83 0.95
C GLU A 328 29.59 -8.13 2.21
N GLY A 329 30.68 -7.39 2.41
CA GLY A 329 31.66 -7.61 3.47
C GLY A 329 31.70 -6.51 4.54
N GLU A 330 32.29 -6.84 5.69
CA GLU A 330 32.55 -5.88 6.77
C GLU A 330 33.58 -4.82 6.32
N GLU A 331 34.54 -5.22 5.49
CA GLU A 331 35.57 -4.35 4.92
C GLU A 331 34.96 -3.26 4.04
N ASP A 332 33.96 -3.61 3.24
CA ASP A 332 33.21 -2.66 2.40
C ASP A 332 32.47 -1.67 3.29
N ALA A 333 31.85 -2.15 4.37
CA ALA A 333 31.15 -1.30 5.32
C ALA A 333 32.09 -0.28 5.98
N ILE A 334 33.28 -0.72 6.41
CA ILE A 334 34.32 0.15 6.98
C ILE A 334 34.73 1.21 5.94
N ALA A 335 35.05 0.79 4.72
CA ALA A 335 35.49 1.68 3.65
C ALA A 335 34.41 2.71 3.28
N LEU A 336 33.16 2.28 3.10
CA LEU A 336 32.05 3.13 2.68
C LEU A 336 31.62 4.11 3.78
N ARG A 337 31.69 3.71 5.07
CA ARG A 337 31.44 4.63 6.19
C ARG A 337 32.43 5.81 6.20
N ALA A 338 33.67 5.60 5.77
CA ALA A 338 34.65 6.67 5.64
C ALA A 338 34.54 7.44 4.30
N LEU A 339 34.22 6.74 3.22
CA LEU A 339 34.18 7.29 1.87
C LEU A 339 32.94 8.16 1.62
N LEU A 340 31.74 7.67 1.96
CA LEU A 340 30.48 8.33 1.65
C LEU A 340 30.38 9.77 2.20
N PRO A 341 30.83 10.09 3.44
CA PRO A 341 30.84 11.45 3.94
C PRO A 341 31.69 12.44 3.12
N ALA A 342 32.74 11.94 2.44
CA ALA A 342 33.58 12.76 1.56
C ALA A 342 32.95 12.99 0.19
N LEU A 343 32.00 12.15 -0.22
CA LEU A 343 31.33 12.21 -1.52
C LEU A 343 30.03 13.02 -1.50
N SER A 344 29.31 13.03 -0.37
CA SER A 344 28.05 13.77 -0.24
C SER A 344 27.83 14.28 1.18
N GLU A 345 27.62 15.59 1.33
CA GLU A 345 27.30 16.20 2.62
C GLU A 345 25.94 15.72 3.15
N LYS A 346 24.99 15.42 2.26
CA LYS A 346 23.66 14.91 2.61
C LYS A 346 23.77 13.52 3.23
N ILE A 347 24.54 12.63 2.61
CA ILE A 347 24.82 11.30 3.15
C ILE A 347 25.61 11.41 4.46
N ALA A 348 26.58 12.34 4.53
CA ALA A 348 27.35 12.59 5.75
C ALA A 348 26.45 12.97 6.94
N LYS A 349 25.45 13.84 6.73
CA LYS A 349 24.47 14.21 7.76
C LYS A 349 23.63 13.01 8.18
N ALA A 350 23.16 12.21 7.23
CA ALA A 350 22.35 11.03 7.51
C ALA A 350 23.12 9.97 8.31
N LEU A 351 24.39 9.72 7.99
CA LEU A 351 25.27 8.81 8.75
C LEU A 351 25.52 9.33 10.18
N ARG A 352 25.85 10.62 10.35
CA ARG A 352 26.11 11.21 11.68
C ARG A 352 24.90 11.16 12.60
N ASN A 353 23.70 11.30 12.04
CA ASN A 353 22.44 11.26 12.79
C ASN A 353 21.88 9.84 12.92
N ASN A 354 22.63 8.79 12.53
CA ASN A 354 22.19 7.39 12.48
C ASN A 354 20.91 7.16 11.67
N MET A 355 20.56 8.06 10.74
CA MET A 355 19.42 7.89 9.83
C MET A 355 19.74 6.92 8.69
N LEU A 356 21.00 6.89 8.24
CA LEU A 356 21.54 5.90 7.31
C LEU A 356 22.53 5.00 8.08
N ILE A 357 22.43 3.70 7.88
CA ILE A 357 23.44 2.73 8.32
C ILE A 357 24.07 2.03 7.11
N VAL A 358 25.28 1.50 7.28
CA VAL A 358 25.92 0.62 6.30
C VAL A 358 25.99 -0.77 6.90
N GLU A 359 25.25 -1.71 6.34
CA GLU A 359 24.98 -3.01 6.94
C GLU A 359 25.63 -4.13 6.11
N PRO A 360 26.68 -4.79 6.64
CA PRO A 360 27.30 -5.93 5.96
C PRO A 360 26.48 -7.21 6.12
N ILE A 361 26.47 -8.05 5.08
CA ILE A 361 25.76 -9.35 5.09
C ILE A 361 26.65 -10.55 5.41
N GLY A 362 27.97 -10.38 5.39
CA GLY A 362 28.92 -11.47 5.67
C GLY A 362 28.93 -12.52 4.55
N GLY A 363 28.78 -12.08 3.30
CA GLY A 363 28.75 -12.91 2.10
C GLY A 363 27.41 -12.89 1.36
N ALA A 364 27.48 -12.95 0.03
CA ALA A 364 26.36 -12.79 -0.91
C ALA A 364 25.15 -13.71 -0.60
N GLY A 365 25.38 -14.92 -0.10
CA GLY A 365 24.31 -15.89 0.21
C GLY A 365 23.32 -15.45 1.31
N ASN A 366 23.69 -14.48 2.15
CA ASN A 366 22.86 -13.98 3.26
C ASN A 366 21.97 -12.80 2.86
N LEU A 367 22.02 -12.34 1.61
CA LEU A 367 21.33 -11.13 1.15
C LEU A 367 19.82 -11.16 1.44
N SER A 368 19.10 -12.19 1.00
CA SER A 368 17.64 -12.29 1.23
C SER A 368 17.28 -12.21 2.72
N TYR A 369 18.04 -12.89 3.58
CA TYR A 369 17.79 -12.87 5.02
C TYR A 369 17.95 -11.45 5.60
N LYS A 370 19.05 -10.76 5.27
CA LYS A 370 19.29 -9.40 5.78
C LYS A 370 18.26 -8.40 5.23
N LEU A 371 17.92 -8.48 3.94
CA LEU A 371 16.90 -7.62 3.34
C LEU A 371 15.54 -7.80 4.02
N SER A 372 15.14 -9.03 4.32
CA SER A 372 13.90 -9.32 5.05
C SER A 372 13.90 -8.67 6.45
N LEU A 373 14.99 -8.83 7.21
CA LEU A 373 15.15 -8.20 8.53
C LEU A 373 15.04 -6.67 8.49
N LEU A 374 15.70 -6.04 7.51
CA LEU A 374 15.69 -4.59 7.34
C LEU A 374 14.31 -4.06 6.92
N ARG A 375 13.60 -4.78 6.04
CA ARG A 375 12.23 -4.42 5.65
C ARG A 375 11.25 -4.55 6.82
N ASN A 376 11.34 -5.62 7.59
CA ASN A 376 10.53 -5.80 8.81
C ASN A 376 10.84 -4.73 9.87
N SER A 377 12.07 -4.23 9.87
CA SER A 377 12.48 -3.10 10.70
C SER A 377 12.09 -1.74 10.11
N LEU A 378 11.31 -1.65 9.03
CA LEU A 378 10.93 -0.39 8.36
C LEU A 378 12.14 0.43 7.84
N CYS A 379 13.22 -0.23 7.42
CA CYS A 379 14.38 0.42 6.78
C CYS A 379 14.29 0.40 5.25
N ALA A 380 14.73 1.49 4.60
CA ALA A 380 14.71 1.63 3.15
C ALA A 380 16.09 1.25 2.67
N VAL A 381 16.15 0.29 1.76
CA VAL A 381 17.39 -0.41 1.48
C VAL A 381 17.86 -0.09 0.09
N HIS A 382 19.14 0.24 -0.03
CA HIS A 382 19.89 0.19 -1.28
C HIS A 382 20.99 -0.84 -1.11
N THR A 383 21.23 -1.69 -2.11
CA THR A 383 22.24 -2.75 -2.02
C THR A 383 23.38 -2.45 -2.98
N LEU A 384 24.62 -2.59 -2.49
CA LEU A 384 25.83 -2.61 -3.30
C LEU A 384 26.36 -4.03 -3.34
N LEU A 385 26.50 -4.59 -4.55
CA LEU A 385 27.00 -5.95 -4.78
C LEU A 385 28.21 -5.89 -5.71
N ASP A 386 29.14 -6.83 -5.53
CA ASP A 386 30.23 -7.02 -6.48
C ASP A 386 29.67 -7.47 -7.83
N GLY A 387 30.33 -7.04 -8.92
CA GLY A 387 29.94 -7.34 -10.29
C GLY A 387 30.35 -8.72 -10.77
N ASP A 388 30.47 -9.69 -9.86
CA ASP A 388 30.89 -11.05 -10.14
C ASP A 388 29.70 -12.02 -10.14
N GLN A 389 29.97 -13.31 -10.39
CA GLN A 389 28.91 -14.32 -10.41
C GLN A 389 28.17 -14.44 -9.06
N ALA A 390 28.88 -14.34 -7.92
CA ALA A 390 28.27 -14.50 -6.61
C ALA A 390 27.29 -13.35 -6.29
N GLY A 391 27.67 -12.11 -6.60
CA GLY A 391 26.78 -10.95 -6.49
C GLY A 391 25.55 -11.07 -7.39
N ARG A 392 25.73 -11.54 -8.63
CA ARG A 392 24.62 -11.76 -9.58
C ARG A 392 23.64 -12.85 -9.11
N ASP A 393 24.15 -13.97 -8.61
CA ASP A 393 23.32 -15.07 -8.11
C ASP A 393 22.53 -14.66 -6.86
N ALA A 394 23.16 -13.90 -5.96
CA ALA A 394 22.49 -13.36 -4.77
C ALA A 394 21.37 -12.38 -5.12
N TYR A 395 21.59 -11.51 -6.12
CA TYR A 395 20.56 -10.62 -6.63
C TYR A 395 19.38 -11.39 -7.21
N GLN A 396 19.62 -12.37 -8.09
CA GLN A 396 18.55 -13.15 -8.73
C GLN A 396 17.68 -13.85 -7.68
N LYS A 397 18.30 -14.43 -6.65
CA LYS A 397 17.58 -15.04 -5.54
C LYS A 397 16.73 -14.01 -4.79
N ALA A 398 17.32 -12.88 -4.37
CA ALA A 398 16.60 -11.84 -3.65
C ALA A 398 15.49 -11.17 -4.49
N GLU A 399 15.66 -11.08 -5.81
CA GLU A 399 14.66 -10.57 -6.75
C GLU A 399 13.50 -11.55 -6.88
N SER A 400 13.77 -12.86 -6.97
CA SER A 400 12.73 -13.90 -6.98
C SER A 400 11.92 -13.95 -5.68
N ASP A 401 12.53 -13.55 -4.56
CA ASP A 401 11.87 -13.41 -3.25
C ASP A 401 11.10 -12.06 -3.11
N SER A 402 11.07 -11.22 -4.15
CA SER A 402 10.50 -9.85 -4.13
C SER A 402 11.07 -8.95 -3.03
N LEU A 403 12.35 -9.14 -2.68
CA LEU A 403 13.05 -8.39 -1.63
C LEU A 403 13.88 -7.21 -2.15
N ILE A 404 14.30 -7.27 -3.41
CA ILE A 404 15.11 -6.24 -4.08
C ILE A 404 14.53 -5.95 -5.46
N SER A 405 14.85 -4.77 -6.00
CA SER A 405 14.56 -4.39 -7.38
C SER A 405 15.80 -3.75 -8.00
N ILE A 406 15.82 -3.66 -9.33
CA ILE A 406 16.93 -3.02 -10.05
C ILE A 406 17.17 -1.56 -9.65
N ALA A 407 16.11 -0.85 -9.23
CA ALA A 407 16.20 0.54 -8.78
C ALA A 407 16.94 0.68 -7.44
N ASN A 408 16.94 -0.38 -6.63
CA ASN A 408 17.45 -0.39 -5.26
C ASN A 408 18.74 -1.22 -5.14
N CYS A 409 19.39 -1.49 -6.29
CA CYS A 409 20.62 -2.27 -6.38
C CYS A 409 21.65 -1.52 -7.24
N THR A 410 22.92 -1.64 -6.89
CA THR A 410 24.03 -1.19 -7.71
C THR A 410 25.10 -2.27 -7.72
N PHE A 411 25.44 -2.74 -8.92
CA PHE A 411 26.57 -3.63 -9.11
C PHE A 411 27.85 -2.83 -9.30
N ILE A 412 28.92 -3.26 -8.66
CA ILE A 412 30.26 -2.77 -8.96
C ILE A 412 30.58 -3.14 -10.41
N ASN A 413 30.93 -2.13 -11.19
CA ASN A 413 31.46 -2.31 -12.51
C ASN A 413 32.61 -1.34 -12.74
N CYS A 414 33.53 -1.75 -13.60
CA CYS A 414 34.69 -0.99 -14.02
C CYS A 414 34.84 -1.13 -15.53
N ASN A 415 35.03 -0.04 -16.25
CA ASN A 415 35.16 -0.07 -17.70
C ASN A 415 36.29 -1.03 -18.13
N GLY A 416 35.95 -1.96 -19.02
CA GLY A 416 36.86 -2.99 -19.54
C GLY A 416 36.98 -4.27 -18.70
N MET A 417 36.27 -4.37 -17.57
CA MET A 417 36.25 -5.57 -16.72
C MET A 417 34.93 -6.33 -16.86
N THR A 418 35.00 -7.66 -16.98
CA THR A 418 33.82 -8.55 -17.02
C THR A 418 33.26 -8.81 -15.62
N GLU A 419 34.16 -8.90 -14.63
CA GLU A 419 33.84 -9.01 -13.21
C GLU A 419 34.68 -7.99 -12.47
N ALA A 420 34.08 -7.32 -11.49
CA ALA A 420 34.73 -6.31 -10.68
C ALA A 420 34.26 -6.41 -9.23
N GLU A 421 35.19 -6.18 -8.30
CA GLU A 421 34.94 -6.12 -6.86
C GLU A 421 35.09 -4.68 -6.39
N PHE A 422 34.52 -4.30 -5.25
CA PHE A 422 34.60 -2.94 -4.71
C PHE A 422 36.04 -2.37 -4.71
N GLU A 423 37.05 -3.19 -4.43
CA GLU A 423 38.45 -2.80 -4.40
C GLU A 423 39.01 -2.39 -5.79
N ASP A 424 38.37 -2.82 -6.89
CA ASP A 424 38.73 -2.40 -8.25
C ASP A 424 38.42 -0.91 -8.51
N CYS A 425 37.49 -0.33 -7.76
CA CYS A 425 37.16 1.11 -7.80
C CYS A 425 38.18 1.98 -7.07
N ILE A 426 39.11 1.39 -6.32
CA ILE A 426 40.04 2.10 -5.44
C ILE A 426 41.35 2.41 -6.17
N ASN A 427 41.87 3.61 -5.95
CA ASN A 427 43.15 4.03 -6.48
C ASN A 427 44.28 3.22 -5.83
N LEU A 428 45.06 2.50 -6.65
CA LEU A 428 46.14 1.63 -6.20
C LEU A 428 47.16 2.34 -5.29
N ASN A 429 47.42 3.62 -5.55
CA ASN A 429 48.38 4.41 -4.77
C ASN A 429 47.96 4.59 -3.30
N VAL A 430 46.69 4.38 -2.98
CA VAL A 430 46.14 4.53 -1.63
C VAL A 430 46.61 3.40 -0.72
N TYR A 431 46.71 2.17 -1.24
CA TYR A 431 46.92 0.98 -0.42
C TYR A 431 48.15 0.15 -0.76
N ARG A 432 48.80 0.35 -1.93
CA ARG A 432 49.95 -0.47 -2.36
C ARG A 432 51.09 -0.51 -1.34
N GLU A 433 51.43 0.62 -0.72
CA GLU A 433 52.51 0.71 0.27
C GLU A 433 52.14 -0.04 1.56
N THR A 434 50.86 0.01 1.94
CA THR A 434 50.34 -0.71 3.10
C THR A 434 50.43 -2.22 2.88
N ILE A 435 50.01 -2.71 1.71
CA ILE A 435 50.13 -4.14 1.34
C ILE A 435 51.60 -4.58 1.28
N LEU A 436 52.47 -3.76 0.71
CA LEU A 436 53.91 -4.05 0.65
C LEU A 436 54.52 -4.16 2.06
N SER A 437 54.22 -3.20 2.95
CA SER A 437 54.76 -3.20 4.31
C SER A 437 54.23 -4.34 5.19
N GLU A 438 52.93 -4.66 5.09
CA GLU A 438 52.26 -5.64 5.98
C GLU A 438 52.30 -7.08 5.48
N GLN A 439 52.37 -7.28 4.16
CA GLN A 439 52.30 -8.60 3.53
C GLN A 439 53.51 -8.89 2.61
N GLY A 440 54.38 -7.90 2.37
CA GLY A 440 55.59 -8.09 1.57
C GLY A 440 55.29 -8.38 0.09
N VAL A 441 54.17 -7.86 -0.42
CA VAL A 441 53.73 -8.05 -1.82
C VAL A 441 53.72 -6.73 -2.55
N ASP A 442 54.49 -6.66 -3.64
CA ASP A 442 54.56 -5.47 -4.49
C ASP A 442 53.46 -5.48 -5.56
N LEU A 443 52.45 -4.64 -5.39
CA LEU A 443 51.34 -4.49 -6.34
C LEU A 443 51.68 -3.64 -7.58
N SER A 444 52.90 -3.11 -7.70
CA SER A 444 53.39 -2.42 -8.89
C SER A 444 53.74 -3.39 -10.04
N SER A 445 53.86 -4.69 -9.72
CA SER A 445 54.15 -5.77 -10.66
C SER A 445 53.18 -5.82 -11.85
N SER A 446 53.70 -6.25 -13.01
CA SER A 446 52.90 -6.47 -14.21
C SER A 446 51.80 -7.52 -14.02
N LYS A 447 51.94 -8.45 -13.07
CA LYS A 447 50.94 -9.48 -12.75
C LYS A 447 49.69 -8.94 -12.06
N PHE A 448 49.79 -7.79 -11.41
CA PHE A 448 48.63 -7.10 -10.84
C PHE A 448 47.89 -6.27 -11.90
N ARG A 449 48.45 -6.10 -13.10
CA ARG A 449 47.79 -5.41 -14.22
C ARG A 449 46.83 -6.35 -14.94
N GLY A 450 45.77 -5.78 -15.53
CA GLY A 450 44.78 -6.52 -16.32
C GLY A 450 43.36 -6.31 -15.81
N ASN A 451 42.43 -7.03 -16.44
CA ASN A 451 40.98 -6.80 -16.29
C ASN A 451 40.27 -7.94 -15.53
N LYS A 452 41.03 -8.81 -14.88
CA LYS A 452 40.47 -9.77 -13.91
C LYS A 452 40.08 -9.05 -12.63
N LYS A 453 39.10 -9.58 -11.91
CA LYS A 453 38.66 -9.02 -10.62
C LYS A 453 39.78 -8.96 -9.58
N TRP A 454 39.70 -8.00 -8.67
CA TRP A 454 40.76 -7.67 -7.71
C TRP A 454 41.35 -8.88 -6.98
N SER A 455 40.50 -9.75 -6.40
CA SER A 455 40.93 -10.96 -5.69
C SER A 455 41.76 -11.92 -6.53
N GLN A 456 41.45 -12.09 -7.83
CA GLN A 456 42.23 -12.93 -8.74
C GLN A 456 43.59 -12.30 -9.07
N ARG A 457 43.64 -10.97 -9.23
CA ARG A 457 44.89 -10.23 -9.44
C ARG A 457 45.78 -10.31 -8.20
N MET A 458 45.20 -10.19 -7.01
CA MET A 458 45.89 -10.41 -5.74
C MET A 458 46.48 -11.81 -5.66
N ARG A 459 45.66 -12.86 -5.87
CA ARG A 459 46.13 -14.24 -5.87
C ARG A 459 47.31 -14.47 -6.80
N THR A 460 47.20 -13.99 -8.04
CA THR A 460 48.25 -14.16 -9.06
C THR A 460 49.52 -13.45 -8.64
N THR A 461 49.42 -12.25 -8.06
CA THR A 461 50.57 -11.45 -7.63
C THR A 461 51.27 -12.04 -6.41
N PHE A 462 50.52 -12.57 -5.44
CA PHE A 462 51.09 -13.29 -4.30
C PHE A 462 51.88 -14.52 -4.75
N LEU A 463 51.29 -15.37 -5.59
CA LEU A 463 51.93 -16.60 -6.04
C LEU A 463 53.16 -16.33 -6.91
N ASP A 464 53.11 -15.30 -7.77
CA ASP A 464 54.25 -14.89 -8.61
C ASP A 464 55.45 -14.41 -7.77
N GLN A 465 55.19 -13.77 -6.63
CA GLN A 465 56.23 -13.31 -5.70
C GLN A 465 56.60 -14.36 -4.64
N GLY A 466 56.21 -15.62 -4.85
CA GLY A 466 56.55 -16.74 -3.97
C GLY A 466 55.87 -16.68 -2.59
N LYS A 467 54.74 -15.97 -2.46
CA LYS A 467 53.97 -15.85 -1.22
C LYS A 467 52.79 -16.83 -1.21
N PRO A 468 52.45 -17.41 -0.04
CA PRO A 468 51.24 -18.21 0.09
C PRO A 468 50.00 -17.34 -0.10
N PHE A 469 48.90 -17.92 -0.56
CA PHE A 469 47.62 -17.23 -0.69
C PHE A 469 46.50 -18.10 -0.12
N SER A 470 45.68 -17.50 0.74
CA SER A 470 44.53 -18.12 1.40
C SER A 470 43.41 -17.10 1.55
N ASP A 471 42.19 -17.56 1.81
CA ASP A 471 41.05 -16.66 2.01
C ASP A 471 41.26 -15.74 3.23
N ALA A 472 41.93 -16.23 4.27
CA ALA A 472 42.31 -15.40 5.42
C ALA A 472 43.27 -14.25 5.04
N LEU A 473 44.21 -14.50 4.12
CA LEU A 473 45.11 -13.46 3.59
C LEU A 473 44.37 -12.50 2.66
N LEU A 474 43.41 -12.99 1.86
CA LEU A 474 42.56 -12.15 1.04
C LEU A 474 41.73 -11.19 1.90
N MET A 475 41.07 -11.70 2.95
CA MET A 475 40.31 -10.88 3.91
C MET A 475 41.20 -9.86 4.63
N LYS A 476 42.40 -10.27 5.08
CA LYS A 476 43.39 -9.32 5.64
C LYS A 476 43.74 -8.22 4.64
N SER A 477 43.90 -8.57 3.36
CA SER A 477 44.21 -7.60 2.31
C SER A 477 43.06 -6.61 2.10
N LYS A 478 41.81 -7.09 2.03
CA LYS A 478 40.61 -6.24 1.95
C LYS A 478 40.52 -5.28 3.13
N TYR A 479 40.78 -5.76 4.35
CA TYR A 479 40.81 -4.92 5.55
C TYR A 479 41.87 -3.81 5.47
N LEU A 480 43.08 -4.13 5.00
CA LEU A 480 44.15 -3.13 4.80
C LEU A 480 43.74 -2.07 3.77
N VAL A 481 43.04 -2.45 2.70
CA VAL A 481 42.47 -1.51 1.72
C VAL A 481 41.44 -0.60 2.39
N ALA A 482 40.48 -1.16 3.14
CA ALA A 482 39.46 -0.40 3.86
C ALA A 482 40.06 0.60 4.88
N ALA A 483 41.08 0.18 5.62
CA ALA A 483 41.82 1.03 6.54
C ALA A 483 42.57 2.16 5.81
N ALA A 484 43.16 1.88 4.65
CA ALA A 484 43.84 2.88 3.83
C ALA A 484 42.86 3.93 3.26
N ILE A 485 41.67 3.50 2.82
CA ILE A 485 40.57 4.40 2.39
C ILE A 485 40.17 5.31 3.54
N SER A 486 40.04 4.78 4.75
CA SER A 486 39.63 5.55 5.93
C SER A 486 40.61 6.67 6.29
N LYS A 487 41.90 6.50 5.98
CA LYS A 487 42.92 7.55 6.17
C LYS A 487 42.84 8.65 5.12
N ASN A 488 42.49 8.31 3.87
CA ASN A 488 42.53 9.23 2.73
C ASN A 488 41.26 9.18 1.84
N PRO A 489 40.05 9.42 2.39
CA PRO A 489 38.80 9.13 1.68
C PRO A 489 38.59 10.01 0.42
N LYS A 490 39.10 11.25 0.41
CA LYS A 490 38.91 12.19 -0.71
C LYS A 490 39.64 11.78 -2.00
N VAL A 491 40.74 11.04 -1.88
CA VAL A 491 41.58 10.59 -3.01
C VAL A 491 41.55 9.07 -3.18
N ALA A 492 40.66 8.40 -2.45
CA ALA A 492 40.58 6.94 -2.40
C ALA A 492 40.10 6.32 -3.72
N LEU A 493 39.17 6.98 -4.41
CA LEU A 493 38.57 6.45 -5.64
C LEU A 493 39.44 6.67 -6.87
N ASN A 494 39.46 5.68 -7.75
CA ASN A 494 40.06 5.79 -9.06
C ASN A 494 39.12 6.57 -10.01
N GLU A 495 39.63 7.64 -10.63
CA GLU A 495 38.85 8.53 -11.50
C GLU A 495 38.17 7.82 -12.68
N HIS A 496 38.77 6.74 -13.19
CA HIS A 496 38.26 6.02 -14.36
C HIS A 496 37.42 4.78 -14.01
N LYS A 497 37.32 4.42 -12.73
CA LYS A 497 36.67 3.18 -12.25
C LYS A 497 35.63 3.41 -11.14
N ARG A 498 35.15 4.65 -10.97
CA ARG A 498 34.24 5.05 -9.88
C ARG A 498 32.78 5.23 -10.29
N ASN A 499 32.43 4.97 -11.54
CA ASN A 499 31.10 5.23 -12.09
C ASN A 499 29.97 4.50 -11.32
N SER A 500 30.20 3.25 -10.90
CA SER A 500 29.26 2.49 -10.05
C SER A 500 29.07 3.13 -8.68
N ILE A 501 30.15 3.62 -8.06
CA ILE A 501 30.10 4.32 -6.77
C ILE A 501 29.34 5.65 -6.90
N ASP A 502 29.58 6.43 -7.94
CA ASP A 502 28.87 7.70 -8.17
C ASP A 502 27.38 7.49 -8.44
N ALA A 503 27.02 6.41 -9.15
CA ALA A 503 25.63 6.01 -9.36
C ALA A 503 24.94 5.59 -8.06
N MET A 504 25.62 4.80 -7.21
CA MET A 504 25.13 4.45 -5.87
C MET A 504 24.94 5.71 -5.01
N VAL A 505 25.90 6.63 -4.97
CA VAL A 505 25.77 7.90 -4.22
C VAL A 505 24.53 8.67 -4.67
N SER A 506 24.33 8.80 -5.99
CA SER A 506 23.14 9.46 -6.54
C SER A 506 21.84 8.75 -6.14
N ALA A 507 21.83 7.42 -6.10
CA ALA A 507 20.69 6.64 -5.65
C ALA A 507 20.40 6.85 -4.15
N LEU A 508 21.43 6.82 -3.32
CA LEU A 508 21.32 7.09 -1.87
C LEU A 508 20.82 8.51 -1.61
N GLU A 509 21.29 9.52 -2.36
CA GLU A 509 20.81 10.89 -2.23
C GLU A 509 19.34 11.05 -2.59
N ARG A 510 18.85 10.30 -3.59
CA ARG A 510 17.41 10.25 -3.91
C ARG A 510 16.61 9.54 -2.83
N MET A 511 17.17 8.45 -2.27
CA MET A 511 16.51 7.65 -1.24
C MET A 511 16.37 8.42 0.08
N ILE A 512 17.43 9.11 0.51
CA ILE A 512 17.43 9.92 1.72
C ILE A 512 16.59 11.16 1.44
N LYS A 513 15.41 11.25 2.02
CA LYS A 513 14.61 12.48 1.96
C LYS A 513 15.25 13.48 2.94
N GLY A 514 15.69 14.62 2.39
CA GLY A 514 16.31 15.71 3.14
C GLY A 514 15.27 16.65 3.71
#